data_AF-A0A960PD74-F1
#
_entry.id   AF-A0A960PD74-F1
#
_cell.length_a   1.000
_cell.length_b   1.000
_cell.length_c   1.000
_cell.angle_alpha   90.00
_cell.angle_beta   90.00
_cell.angle_gamma   90.00
#
_symmetry.space_group_name_H-M   'P 1'
#
loop_
_entity.id
_entity.type
_entity.pdbx_description
1 polymer ?
#
loop_
_entity_poly.entity_id
_entity_poly.type
_entity_poly.pdbx_seq_one_letter_code
_entity_poly.pdbx_strand_id
1 'polypeptide(L)'
;VTALVLEGGGDEDEAIAAVLHDAVEDQGGARTRAQIVERFGERVATIVDGCTDTDETPKPPWRARKGAFIESLAEADPSVRLVVTADKLHNATCTLHDLREHGPGVWDRFRGRENAMWYYRSVLEALAAFGPSRLVQQLEMIVSELDTL
;
A
#
# COMPACT_ATOMS: atom_id res chain seq x y z
N VAL A 1 2.10 -5.40 8.08
CA VAL A 1 1.60 -5.78 6.74
C VAL A 1 1.48 -7.29 6.56
N THR A 2 2.55 -8.08 6.69
CA THR A 2 2.54 -9.55 6.46
C THR A 2 1.46 -10.32 7.21
N ALA A 3 1.23 -10.04 8.49
CA ALA A 3 0.17 -10.69 9.26
C ALA A 3 -1.22 -10.46 8.64
N LEU A 4 -1.50 -9.26 8.14
CA LEU A 4 -2.76 -8.94 7.48
C LEU A 4 -2.91 -9.70 6.16
N VAL A 5 -1.82 -9.88 5.40
CA VAL A 5 -1.84 -10.69 4.16
C VAL A 5 -2.20 -12.15 4.48
N LEU A 6 -1.56 -12.76 5.48
CA LEU A 6 -1.87 -14.12 5.92
C LEU A 6 -3.31 -14.24 6.46
N GLU A 7 -3.79 -13.27 7.24
CA GLU A 7 -5.17 -13.22 7.71
C GLU A 7 -6.19 -13.02 6.56
N GLY A 8 -5.76 -12.38 5.48
CA GLY A 8 -6.50 -12.20 4.23
C GLY A 8 -6.52 -13.44 3.34
N GLY A 9 -5.89 -14.54 3.76
CA GLY A 9 -5.81 -15.79 3.01
C GLY A 9 -4.64 -15.87 2.04
N GLY A 10 -3.67 -14.96 2.16
CA GLY A 10 -2.48 -14.96 1.32
C GLY A 10 -1.54 -16.13 1.60
N ASP A 11 -0.76 -16.51 0.60
CA ASP A 11 0.23 -17.58 0.65
C ASP A 11 1.63 -17.10 1.04
N GLU A 12 2.60 -18.00 0.97
CA GLU A 12 3.99 -17.72 1.34
C GLU A 12 4.63 -16.62 0.48
N ASP A 13 4.42 -16.64 -0.83
CA ASP A 13 5.01 -15.63 -1.74
C ASP A 13 4.41 -14.26 -1.48
N GLU A 14 3.10 -14.19 -1.26
CA GLU A 14 2.41 -12.95 -0.90
C GLU A 14 2.85 -12.42 0.46
N ALA A 15 3.08 -13.32 1.43
CA ALA A 15 3.60 -12.95 2.74
C ALA A 15 5.05 -12.43 2.66
N ILE A 16 5.90 -13.05 1.85
CA ILE A 16 7.27 -12.58 1.59
C ILE A 16 7.22 -11.22 0.88
N ALA A 17 6.40 -11.07 -0.16
CA ALA A 17 6.23 -9.82 -0.87
C ALA A 17 5.74 -8.70 0.07
N ALA A 18 4.84 -9.01 1.00
CA ALA A 18 4.39 -8.07 2.03
C ALA A 18 5.51 -7.59 2.97
N VAL A 19 6.51 -8.43 3.26
CA VAL A 19 7.71 -7.99 4.01
C VAL A 19 8.57 -7.05 3.16
N LEU A 20 8.61 -7.28 1.85
CA LEU A 20 9.53 -6.63 0.92
C LEU A 20 8.93 -5.50 0.09
N HIS A 21 7.65 -5.16 0.27
CA HIS A 21 6.89 -4.29 -0.63
C HIS A 21 7.53 -2.91 -0.85
N ASP A 22 8.19 -2.33 0.16
CA ASP A 22 8.90 -1.05 0.06
C ASP A 22 10.39 -1.19 -0.36
N ALA A 23 10.94 -2.40 -0.40
CA ALA A 23 12.38 -2.61 -0.52
C ALA A 23 12.93 -2.15 -1.88
N VAL A 24 12.16 -2.32 -2.96
CA VAL A 24 12.56 -1.85 -4.29
C VAL A 24 12.52 -0.32 -4.35
N GLU A 25 11.42 0.29 -3.87
CA GLU A 25 11.24 1.75 -3.86
C GLU A 25 12.31 2.47 -3.01
N ASP A 26 12.60 1.95 -1.82
CA ASP A 26 13.39 2.69 -0.82
C ASP A 26 14.81 2.17 -0.61
N GLN A 27 15.13 0.94 -1.07
CA GLN A 27 16.40 0.29 -0.72
C GLN A 27 17.22 -0.21 -1.92
N GLY A 28 17.09 0.41 -3.10
CA GLY A 28 18.09 0.26 -4.17
C GLY A 28 17.57 -0.19 -5.53
N GLY A 29 16.26 -0.04 -5.80
CA GLY A 29 15.66 -0.21 -7.13
C GLY A 29 15.99 -1.56 -7.76
N ALA A 30 16.40 -1.53 -9.03
CA ALA A 30 16.71 -2.72 -9.82
C ALA A 30 17.69 -3.70 -9.16
N ARG A 31 18.68 -3.22 -8.40
CA ARG A 31 19.63 -4.10 -7.69
C ARG A 31 18.92 -4.92 -6.61
N THR A 32 18.01 -4.28 -5.87
CA THR A 32 17.23 -4.95 -4.83
C THR A 32 16.22 -5.89 -5.44
N ARG A 33 15.55 -5.49 -6.53
CA ARG A 33 14.69 -6.40 -7.31
C ARG A 33 15.42 -7.67 -7.74
N ALA A 34 16.64 -7.56 -8.28
CA ALA A 34 17.44 -8.72 -8.68
C ALA A 34 17.74 -9.67 -7.52
N GLN A 35 18.02 -9.13 -6.33
CA GLN A 35 18.22 -9.94 -5.11
C GLN A 35 16.93 -10.64 -4.66
N ILE A 36 15.76 -10.01 -4.85
CA ILE A 36 14.47 -10.63 -4.55
C ILE A 36 14.23 -11.82 -5.47
N VAL A 37 14.48 -11.67 -6.77
CA VAL A 37 14.38 -12.77 -7.75
C VAL A 37 15.31 -13.93 -7.38
N GLU A 38 16.58 -13.63 -7.08
CA GLU A 38 17.57 -14.66 -6.74
C GLU A 38 17.20 -15.46 -5.49
N ARG A 39 16.63 -14.80 -4.47
CA ARG A 39 16.41 -15.42 -3.15
C ARG A 39 15.00 -15.98 -2.96
N PHE A 40 14.00 -15.38 -3.60
CA PHE A 40 12.59 -15.64 -3.35
C PHE A 40 11.78 -15.91 -4.63
N GLY A 41 12.40 -15.78 -5.82
CA GLY A 41 11.79 -16.10 -7.10
C GLY A 41 11.04 -14.95 -7.77
N GLU A 42 10.69 -15.16 -9.05
CA GLU A 42 10.09 -14.13 -9.90
C GLU A 42 8.67 -13.73 -9.45
N ARG A 43 7.91 -14.65 -8.86
CA ARG A 43 6.56 -14.35 -8.37
C ARG A 43 6.58 -13.29 -7.27
N VAL A 44 7.45 -13.45 -6.27
CA VAL A 44 7.62 -12.45 -5.20
C VAL A 44 8.06 -11.11 -5.78
N ALA A 45 9.05 -11.11 -6.68
CA ALA A 45 9.51 -9.87 -7.33
C ALA A 45 8.39 -9.17 -8.10
N THR A 46 7.57 -9.92 -8.84
CA THR A 46 6.42 -9.37 -9.58
C THR A 46 5.39 -8.73 -8.66
N ILE A 47 5.11 -9.33 -7.50
CA ILE A 47 4.19 -8.75 -6.51
C ILE A 47 4.78 -7.46 -5.93
N VAL A 48 6.07 -7.45 -5.59
CA VAL A 48 6.78 -6.26 -5.06
C VAL A 48 6.81 -5.13 -6.09
N ASP A 49 7.08 -5.44 -7.37
CA ASP A 49 7.02 -4.47 -8.46
C ASP A 49 5.63 -3.82 -8.54
N GLY A 50 4.56 -4.62 -8.43
CA GLY A 50 3.18 -4.12 -8.43
C GLY A 50 2.81 -3.27 -7.20
N CYS A 51 3.57 -3.37 -6.10
CA CYS A 51 3.40 -2.52 -4.92
C CYS A 51 4.20 -1.21 -5.00
N THR A 52 5.16 -1.12 -5.91
CA THR A 52 6.07 0.01 -6.08
C THR A 52 5.45 1.04 -7.01
N ASP A 53 5.36 2.31 -6.58
CA ASP A 53 4.81 3.36 -7.46
C ASP A 53 5.89 4.09 -8.29
N THR A 54 7.16 4.01 -7.89
CA THR A 54 8.32 4.44 -8.67
C THR A 54 9.61 3.87 -8.07
N ASP A 55 10.58 3.55 -8.91
CA ASP A 55 11.98 3.33 -8.51
C ASP A 55 12.91 4.44 -9.06
N GLU A 56 12.33 5.50 -9.66
CA GLU A 56 13.07 6.62 -10.23
C GLU A 56 13.62 7.56 -9.15
N THR A 57 14.85 8.06 -9.38
CA THR A 57 15.51 9.04 -8.51
C THR A 57 16.01 10.25 -9.29
N PRO A 58 15.57 11.49 -8.96
CA PRO A 58 14.65 11.85 -7.88
C PRO A 58 13.19 11.43 -8.16
N LYS A 59 12.42 11.13 -7.09
CA LYS A 59 11.02 10.70 -7.22
C LYS A 59 10.19 11.73 -8.01
N PRO A 60 9.41 11.32 -9.02
CA PRO A 60 8.49 12.20 -9.74
C PRO A 60 7.46 12.90 -8.83
N PRO A 61 6.76 13.95 -9.32
CA PRO A 61 5.77 14.68 -8.56
C PRO A 61 4.74 13.74 -7.89
N TRP A 62 4.59 13.90 -6.56
CA TRP A 62 3.84 12.96 -5.73
C TRP A 62 2.42 12.67 -6.23
N ARG A 63 1.67 13.71 -6.63
CA ARG A 63 0.27 13.54 -7.04
C ARG A 63 0.14 12.74 -8.33
N ALA A 64 1.01 12.99 -9.31
CA ALA A 64 1.02 12.26 -10.58
C ALA A 64 1.39 10.79 -10.37
N ARG A 65 2.45 10.54 -9.58
CA ARG A 65 2.89 9.18 -9.21
C ARG A 65 1.81 8.39 -8.49
N LYS A 66 1.19 8.98 -7.45
CA LYS A 66 0.09 8.31 -6.73
C LYS A 66 -1.13 8.07 -7.62
N GLY A 67 -1.44 8.99 -8.55
CA GLY A 67 -2.50 8.80 -9.55
C GLY A 67 -2.24 7.61 -10.45
N ALA A 68 -1.06 7.53 -11.06
CA ALA A 68 -0.66 6.40 -11.91
C ALA A 68 -0.68 5.07 -11.15
N PHE A 69 -0.24 5.06 -9.88
CA PHE A 69 -0.33 3.88 -9.02
C PHE A 69 -1.77 3.44 -8.78
N ILE A 70 -2.69 4.37 -8.46
CA ILE A 70 -4.11 4.06 -8.29
C ILE A 70 -4.70 3.45 -9.57
N GLU A 71 -4.39 4.04 -10.74
CA GLU A 71 -4.85 3.53 -12.04
C GLU A 71 -4.34 2.10 -12.29
N SER A 72 -3.09 1.81 -11.92
CA SER A 72 -2.49 0.48 -12.11
C SER A 72 -3.19 -0.63 -11.31
N LEU A 73 -3.86 -0.32 -10.19
CA LEU A 73 -4.55 -1.31 -9.35
C LEU A 73 -5.74 -1.98 -10.08
N ALA A 74 -6.28 -1.32 -11.10
CA ALA A 74 -7.36 -1.89 -11.92
C ALA A 74 -6.91 -3.14 -12.69
N GLU A 75 -5.67 -3.14 -13.18
CA GLU A 75 -5.11 -4.23 -13.98
C GLU A 75 -4.17 -5.14 -13.18
N ALA A 76 -3.93 -4.79 -11.91
CA ALA A 76 -3.02 -5.53 -11.04
C ALA A 76 -3.47 -6.99 -10.81
N ASP A 77 -2.52 -7.85 -10.46
CA ASP A 77 -2.82 -9.22 -10.03
C ASP A 77 -3.53 -9.21 -8.65
N PRO A 78 -4.44 -10.17 -8.36
CA PRO A 78 -5.05 -10.30 -7.03
C PRO A 78 -4.03 -10.31 -5.87
N SER A 79 -2.86 -10.92 -6.06
CA SER A 79 -1.77 -10.93 -5.06
C SER A 79 -1.25 -9.52 -4.77
N VAL A 80 -1.07 -8.69 -5.81
CA VAL A 80 -0.67 -7.28 -5.63
C VAL A 80 -1.74 -6.52 -4.87
N ARG A 81 -3.01 -6.64 -5.28
CA ARG A 81 -4.12 -5.97 -4.57
C ARG A 81 -4.22 -6.40 -3.12
N LEU A 82 -3.98 -7.67 -2.79
CA LEU A 82 -3.97 -8.16 -1.42
C LEU A 82 -2.88 -7.47 -0.58
N VAL A 83 -1.64 -7.42 -1.09
CA VAL A 83 -0.53 -6.77 -0.39
C VAL A 83 -0.77 -5.27 -0.24
N VAL A 84 -1.24 -4.59 -1.29
CA VAL A 84 -1.58 -3.16 -1.24
C VAL A 84 -2.71 -2.88 -0.25
N THR A 85 -3.74 -3.74 -0.20
CA THR A 85 -4.83 -3.60 0.78
C THR A 85 -4.30 -3.72 2.20
N ALA A 86 -3.46 -4.73 2.47
CA ALA A 86 -2.87 -4.97 3.78
C ALA A 86 -1.95 -3.81 4.22
N ASP A 87 -1.14 -3.28 3.29
CA ASP A 87 -0.30 -2.11 3.54
C ASP A 87 -1.14 -0.87 3.88
N LYS A 88 -2.15 -0.57 3.06
CA LYS A 88 -2.98 0.61 3.26
C LYS A 88 -3.84 0.53 4.51
N LEU A 89 -4.34 -0.65 4.85
CA LEU A 89 -5.02 -0.90 6.13
C LEU A 89 -4.07 -0.65 7.31
N HIS A 90 -2.84 -1.16 7.24
CA HIS A 90 -1.85 -0.92 8.29
C HIS A 90 -1.55 0.59 8.45
N ASN A 91 -1.25 1.28 7.35
CA ASN A 91 -0.93 2.70 7.33
C ASN A 91 -2.07 3.57 7.85
N ALA A 92 -3.31 3.30 7.40
CA ALA A 92 -4.50 4.03 7.85
C ALA A 92 -4.76 3.79 9.35
N THR A 93 -4.58 2.56 9.83
CA THR A 93 -4.74 2.22 11.25
C THR A 93 -3.71 2.95 12.12
N CYS A 94 -2.44 2.98 11.70
CA CYS A 94 -1.39 3.73 12.39
C CYS A 94 -1.69 5.24 12.40
N THR A 95 -2.13 5.78 11.25
CA THR A 95 -2.50 7.21 11.15
C THR A 95 -3.65 7.56 12.09
N LEU A 96 -4.67 6.69 12.18
CA LEU A 96 -5.80 6.88 13.08
C LEU A 96 -5.38 6.86 14.54
N HIS A 97 -4.50 5.92 14.92
CA HIS A 97 -3.95 5.85 16.27
C HIS A 97 -3.18 7.12 16.62
N ASP A 98 -2.26 7.55 15.73
CA ASP A 98 -1.47 8.75 15.91
C ASP A 98 -2.37 10.00 16.05
N LEU A 99 -3.42 10.13 15.24
CA LEU A 99 -4.35 11.26 15.32
C LEU A 99 -5.10 11.29 16.65
N ARG A 100 -5.49 10.13 17.19
CA ARG A 100 -6.14 10.05 18.50
C ARG A 100 -5.19 10.40 19.65
N GLU A 101 -3.91 10.03 19.53
CA GLU A 101 -2.91 10.26 20.58
C GLU A 101 -2.32 11.69 20.54
N HIS A 102 -2.04 12.20 19.35
CA HIS A 102 -1.27 13.43 19.14
C HIS A 102 -2.08 14.55 18.47
N GLY A 103 -3.32 14.29 18.08
CA GLY A 103 -4.20 15.28 17.46
C GLY A 103 -3.84 15.63 16.01
N PRO A 104 -4.48 16.68 15.44
CA PRO A 104 -4.40 17.00 14.01
C PRO A 104 -2.99 17.35 13.49
N GLY A 105 -2.02 17.66 14.35
CA GLY A 105 -0.63 17.94 13.94
C GLY A 105 0.05 16.75 13.25
N VAL A 106 -0.50 15.54 13.38
CA VAL A 106 -0.04 14.35 12.62
C VAL A 106 -0.08 14.60 11.11
N TRP A 107 -1.03 15.41 10.61
CA TRP A 107 -1.14 15.74 9.19
C TRP A 107 0.08 16.48 8.63
N ASP A 108 0.91 17.11 9.48
CA ASP A 108 2.13 17.80 9.08
C ASP A 108 3.23 16.83 8.60
N ARG A 109 3.16 15.56 9.02
CA ARG A 109 4.04 14.48 8.52
C ARG A 109 3.67 14.05 7.10
N PHE A 110 2.47 14.41 6.64
CA PHE A 110 1.97 14.15 5.31
C PHE A 110 2.08 15.41 4.44
N ARG A 111 1.55 15.35 3.22
CA ARG A 111 1.35 16.53 2.36
C ARG A 111 0.03 17.24 2.68
N GLY A 112 -0.32 17.30 3.96
CA GLY A 112 -1.61 17.77 4.47
C GLY A 112 -2.73 16.73 4.38
N ARG A 113 -3.77 16.93 5.20
CA ARG A 113 -4.96 16.07 5.33
C ARG A 113 -5.64 15.79 4.00
N GLU A 114 -5.83 16.81 3.17
CA GLU A 114 -6.54 16.67 1.90
C GLU A 114 -5.86 15.70 0.93
N ASN A 115 -4.52 15.76 0.84
CA ASN A 115 -3.76 14.84 0.01
C ASN A 115 -3.78 13.42 0.58
N ALA A 116 -3.61 13.26 1.90
CA ALA A 116 -3.64 11.96 2.54
C ALA A 116 -5.02 11.29 2.38
N MET A 117 -6.10 12.02 2.65
CA MET A 117 -7.47 11.51 2.53
C MET A 117 -7.86 11.24 1.08
N TRP A 118 -7.45 12.07 0.12
CA TRP A 118 -7.62 11.73 -1.29
C TRP A 118 -6.95 10.38 -1.61
N TYR A 119 -5.71 10.19 -1.19
CA TYR A 119 -4.98 8.98 -1.52
C TYR A 119 -5.62 7.73 -0.89
N TYR A 120 -5.99 7.79 0.38
CA TYR A 120 -6.68 6.68 1.05
C TYR A 120 -8.02 6.34 0.39
N ARG A 121 -8.85 7.35 0.09
CA ARG A 121 -10.17 7.13 -0.54
C ARG A 121 -10.03 6.58 -1.96
N SER A 122 -9.13 7.12 -2.77
CA SER A 122 -8.95 6.66 -4.15
C SER A 122 -8.36 5.25 -4.23
N VAL A 123 -7.44 4.89 -3.32
CA VAL A 123 -6.95 3.49 -3.25
C VAL A 123 -8.05 2.56 -2.76
N LEU A 124 -8.83 2.95 -1.75
CA LEU A 124 -9.96 2.17 -1.27
C LEU A 124 -10.99 1.91 -2.39
N GLU A 125 -11.36 2.95 -3.15
CA GLU A 125 -12.29 2.84 -4.28
C GLU A 125 -11.76 1.85 -5.34
N ALA A 126 -10.48 1.98 -5.71
CA ALA A 126 -9.85 1.08 -6.68
C ALA A 126 -9.83 -0.39 -6.20
N LEU A 127 -9.58 -0.63 -4.91
CA LEU A 127 -9.56 -1.98 -4.33
C LEU A 127 -10.97 -2.56 -4.18
N ALA A 128 -11.96 -1.75 -3.79
CA ALA A 128 -13.34 -2.18 -3.57
C ALA A 128 -14.04 -2.61 -4.88
N ALA A 129 -13.56 -2.14 -6.04
CA ALA A 129 -14.08 -2.55 -7.34
C ALA A 129 -13.96 -4.06 -7.63
N PHE A 130 -13.08 -4.78 -6.92
CA PHE A 130 -12.82 -6.22 -7.11
C PHE A 130 -13.65 -7.13 -6.20
N GLY A 131 -14.62 -6.55 -5.49
CA GLY A 131 -15.56 -7.28 -4.65
C GLY A 131 -15.21 -7.26 -3.16
N PRO A 132 -16.10 -7.83 -2.33
CA PRO A 132 -15.96 -7.74 -0.89
C PRO A 132 -14.79 -8.59 -0.39
N SER A 133 -13.84 -7.94 0.26
CA SER A 133 -12.78 -8.56 1.05
C SER A 133 -12.89 -8.08 2.49
N ARG A 134 -12.58 -8.97 3.45
CA ARG A 134 -12.54 -8.61 4.87
C ARG A 134 -11.57 -7.44 5.12
N LEU A 135 -10.41 -7.45 4.48
CA LEU A 135 -9.41 -6.39 4.64
C LEU A 135 -9.87 -5.07 4.00
N VAL A 136 -10.57 -5.12 2.86
CA VAL A 136 -11.13 -3.93 2.22
C VAL A 136 -12.21 -3.30 3.09
N GLN A 137 -13.09 -4.10 3.69
CA GLN A 137 -14.11 -3.60 4.62
C GLN A 137 -13.47 -2.99 5.88
N GLN A 138 -12.40 -3.58 6.40
CA GLN A 138 -11.64 -3.00 7.50
C GLN A 138 -11.00 -1.66 7.11
N LEU A 139 -10.41 -1.57 5.91
CA LEU A 139 -9.85 -0.33 5.40
C LEU A 139 -10.94 0.75 5.26
N GLU A 140 -12.11 0.39 4.73
CA GLU A 140 -13.27 1.29 4.60
C GLU A 140 -13.71 1.86 5.95
N MET A 141 -13.80 1.03 6.99
CA MET A 141 -14.15 1.48 8.34
C MET A 141 -13.12 2.47 8.88
N ILE A 142 -11.83 2.17 8.74
CA ILE A 142 -10.75 3.03 9.24
C ILE A 142 -10.70 4.35 8.47
N VAL A 143 -10.83 4.32 7.14
CA VAL A 143 -10.87 5.54 6.31
C VAL A 143 -12.09 6.39 6.64
N SER A 144 -13.26 5.78 6.85
CA SER A 144 -14.47 6.49 7.30
C SER A 144 -14.28 7.14 8.67
N GLU A 145 -13.54 6.50 9.57
CA GLU A 145 -13.25 7.06 10.88
C GLU A 145 -12.24 8.21 10.81
N LEU A 146 -11.17 8.08 10.01
CA LEU A 146 -10.22 9.16 9.73
C LEU A 146 -10.92 10.42 9.20
N ASP A 147 -12.04 10.25 8.49
CA ASP A 147 -12.82 11.36 7.96
C ASP A 147 -13.51 12.21 9.02
N THR A 148 -13.73 11.65 10.21
CA THR A 148 -14.34 12.34 11.35
C THR A 148 -13.35 13.12 12.21
N LEU A 149 -12.04 12.96 11.97
CA LEU A 149 -10.94 13.62 12.67
C LEU A 149 -10.29 14.73 11.83
#